data_AF-A0A2A5D5D7-F1
#
_entry.id   AF-A0A2A5D5D7-F1
#
_cell.length_a   1.000
_cell.length_b   1.000
_cell.length_c   1.000
_cell.angle_alpha   90.00
_cell.angle_beta   90.00
_cell.angle_gamma   90.00
#
_symmetry.space_group_name_H-M   'P 1'
#
loop_
_entity.id
_entity.type
_entity.pdbx_description
1 polymer ?
#
loop_
_entity_poly.entity_id
_entity_poly.type
_entity_poly.pdbx_seq_one_letter_code
_entity_poly.pdbx_strand_id
1 'polypeptide(L)'
;MNIFRIIAFLLSDKEIQFVKTIELLNLQLRVQKAMYKEMRKMKPEERRAIGKLAYDLRRLLRLGTIETIFKPETLIRWFERFANRKYDSSKSKRVGRPPISDEQINLIIKIAIENKTWGADRIAGQMNNLGYKVSDQ
;
A
#
# COMPACT_ATOMS: atom_id res chain seq x y z
N MET A 1 28.19 -12.97 4.56
CA MET A 1 27.31 -14.16 4.67
C MET A 1 26.40 -13.94 5.87
N ASN A 2 25.08 -13.88 5.70
CA ASN A 2 24.15 -13.49 6.78
C ASN A 2 24.05 -14.62 7.80
N ILE A 3 24.36 -14.36 9.08
CA ILE A 3 24.38 -15.39 10.15
C ILE A 3 23.02 -16.11 10.25
N PHE A 4 21.93 -15.39 9.96
CA PHE A 4 20.58 -15.94 9.91
C PHE A 4 20.38 -17.01 8.82
N ARG A 5 21.12 -16.96 7.70
CA ARG A 5 21.06 -17.98 6.65
C ARG A 5 21.79 -19.27 7.04
N ILE A 6 22.89 -19.17 7.79
CA ILE A 6 23.66 -20.33 8.27
C ILE A 6 22.87 -21.05 9.36
N ILE A 7 22.30 -20.29 10.29
CA ILE A 7 21.45 -20.81 11.36
C ILE A 7 20.20 -21.49 10.78
N ALA A 8 19.54 -20.88 9.78
CA ALA A 8 18.38 -21.49 9.11
C ALA A 8 18.71 -22.78 8.32
N PHE A 9 19.97 -23.03 7.99
CA PHE A 9 20.41 -24.26 7.32
C PHE A 9 20.68 -25.40 8.32
N LEU A 10 21.02 -25.05 9.57
CA LEU A 10 21.38 -26.00 10.63
C LEU A 10 20.22 -26.34 11.56
N LEU A 11 19.21 -25.48 11.67
CA LEU A 11 18.03 -25.69 12.52
C LEU A 11 16.83 -26.16 11.70
N SER A 12 16.06 -27.08 12.27
CA SER A 12 14.77 -27.51 11.74
C SER A 12 13.77 -26.35 11.70
N ASP A 13 12.79 -26.43 10.80
CA ASP A 13 11.71 -25.43 10.68
C ASP A 13 11.02 -25.13 12.02
N LYS A 14 10.89 -26.15 12.89
CA LYS A 14 10.29 -26.01 14.23
C LYS A 14 11.14 -25.13 15.14
N GLU A 15 12.46 -25.33 15.14
CA GLU A 15 13.35 -24.55 15.99
C GLU A 15 13.43 -23.08 15.53
N ILE A 16 13.41 -22.86 14.21
CA ILE A 16 13.32 -21.50 13.64
C ILE A 16 12.02 -20.81 14.09
N GLN A 17 10.88 -21.51 14.03
CA GLN A 17 9.60 -20.98 14.49
C GLN A 17 9.60 -20.69 16.00
N PHE A 18 10.24 -21.55 16.79
CA PHE A 18 10.38 -21.37 18.23
C PHE A 18 11.19 -20.12 18.58
N VAL A 19 12.36 -19.93 17.96
CA VAL A 19 13.19 -18.73 18.15
C VAL A 19 12.43 -17.46 17.79
N LYS A 20 11.74 -17.45 16.64
CA LYS A 20 10.90 -16.31 16.23
C LYS A 20 9.76 -16.04 17.21
N THR A 21 9.18 -17.08 17.80
CA THR A 21 8.10 -16.94 18.79
C THR A 21 8.62 -16.25 20.04
N ILE A 22 9.78 -16.67 20.55
CA ILE A 22 10.46 -16.01 21.68
C ILE A 22 10.75 -14.54 21.34
N GLU A 23 11.26 -14.28 20.13
CA GLU A 23 11.57 -12.92 19.68
C GLU A 23 10.33 -12.03 19.63
N LEU A 24 9.23 -12.55 19.08
CA LEU A 24 7.94 -11.85 19.02
C LEU A 24 7.44 -11.48 20.43
N LEU A 25 7.39 -12.45 21.34
CA LEU A 25 6.86 -12.26 22.69
C LEU A 25 7.75 -11.30 23.50
N ASN A 26 9.07 -11.44 23.41
CA ASN A 26 10.00 -10.53 24.07
C ASN A 26 9.91 -9.10 23.54
N LEU A 27 9.72 -8.94 22.23
CA LEU A 27 9.53 -7.61 21.63
C LEU A 27 8.21 -6.98 22.09
N GLN A 28 7.12 -7.75 22.12
CA GLN A 28 5.83 -7.29 22.63
C GLN A 28 5.95 -6.83 24.09
N LEU A 29 6.61 -7.62 24.93
CA LEU A 29 6.83 -7.28 26.33
C LEU A 29 7.69 -6.01 26.49
N ARG A 30 8.76 -5.87 25.71
CA ARG A 30 9.63 -4.67 25.75
C ARG A 30 8.84 -3.42 25.39
N VAL A 31 8.06 -3.48 24.31
CA VAL A 31 7.23 -2.36 23.86
C VAL A 31 6.17 -2.03 24.88
N GLN A 32 5.50 -3.03 25.45
CA GLN A 32 4.51 -2.84 26.50
C GLN A 32 5.13 -2.16 27.73
N LYS A 33 6.28 -2.65 28.22
CA LYS A 33 7.01 -2.03 29.34
C LYS A 33 7.39 -0.58 29.05
N ALA A 34 7.85 -0.27 27.83
CA ALA A 34 8.17 1.09 27.43
C ALA A 34 6.93 1.99 27.38
N MET A 35 5.81 1.50 26.85
CA MET A 35 4.54 2.22 26.83
C MET A 35 4.05 2.58 28.23
N TYR A 36 4.12 1.64 29.18
CA TYR A 36 3.74 1.89 30.58
C TYR A 36 4.70 2.84 31.27
N LYS A 37 6.02 2.64 31.12
CA LYS A 37 7.04 3.46 31.78
C LYS A 37 7.03 4.92 31.30
N GLU A 38 6.84 5.13 30.00
CA GLU A 38 6.88 6.45 29.37
C GLU A 38 5.47 7.07 29.18
N MET A 39 4.41 6.37 29.60
CA MET A 39 3.00 6.75 29.38
C MET A 39 2.69 7.15 27.93
N ARG A 40 3.31 6.47 26.96
CA ARG A 40 3.21 6.81 25.54
C ARG A 40 2.47 5.76 24.73
N LYS A 41 1.98 6.18 23.57
CA LYS A 41 1.44 5.27 22.54
C LYS A 41 2.57 4.49 21.88
N MET A 42 2.23 3.32 21.36
CA MET A 42 3.13 2.50 20.55
C MET A 42 3.57 3.25 19.28
N LYS A 43 4.87 3.27 19.01
CA LYS A 43 5.47 3.89 17.83
C LYS A 43 5.17 3.07 16.57
N PRO A 44 5.10 3.70 15.38
CA PRO A 44 4.93 2.98 14.11
C PRO A 44 6.02 1.94 13.83
N GLU A 45 7.24 2.19 14.28
CA GLU A 45 8.38 1.28 14.13
C GLU A 45 8.24 0.00 14.96
N GLU A 46 7.72 0.14 16.18
CA GLU A 46 7.42 -0.99 17.06
C GLU A 46 6.32 -1.88 16.45
N ARG A 47 5.25 -1.27 15.92
CA ARG A 47 4.19 -1.98 15.19
C ARG A 47 4.74 -2.72 13.97
N ARG A 48 5.65 -2.10 13.24
CA ARG A 48 6.31 -2.72 12.07
C ARG A 48 7.14 -3.93 12.48
N ALA A 49 7.97 -3.79 13.51
CA ALA A 49 8.84 -4.87 13.98
C ALA A 49 8.03 -6.06 14.50
N ILE A 50 7.04 -5.81 15.36
CA ILE A 50 6.11 -6.84 15.86
C ILE A 50 5.33 -7.47 14.69
N GLY A 51 4.77 -6.65 13.80
CA GLY A 51 3.99 -7.12 12.66
C GLY A 51 4.80 -8.05 11.74
N LYS A 52 6.08 -7.73 11.48
CA LYS A 52 6.96 -8.57 10.67
C LYS A 52 7.15 -9.96 11.28
N LEU A 53 7.50 -10.02 12.57
CA LEU A 53 7.67 -11.31 13.28
C LEU A 53 6.36 -12.10 13.33
N ALA A 54 5.24 -11.42 13.57
CA ALA A 54 3.93 -12.05 13.57
C ALA A 54 3.52 -12.60 12.19
N TYR A 55 3.86 -11.91 11.10
CA TYR A 55 3.56 -12.39 9.75
C TYR A 55 4.34 -13.66 9.39
N ASP A 56 5.59 -13.76 9.84
CA ASP A 56 6.41 -14.98 9.71
C ASP A 56 5.79 -16.16 10.49
N LEU A 57 5.14 -15.88 11.62
CA LEU A 57 4.47 -16.86 12.49
C LEU A 57 2.96 -16.98 12.25
N ARG A 58 2.43 -16.39 11.16
CA ARG A 58 0.98 -16.25 10.95
C ARG A 58 0.21 -17.57 10.99
N ARG A 59 0.84 -18.68 10.59
CA ARG A 59 0.23 -20.02 10.66
C ARG A 59 0.00 -20.44 12.10
N LEU A 60 1.00 -20.29 12.97
CA LEU A 60 0.91 -20.66 14.38
C LEU A 60 -0.07 -19.75 15.14
N LEU A 61 -0.08 -18.45 14.81
CA LEU A 61 -1.03 -17.50 15.38
C LEU A 61 -2.49 -17.83 14.99
N ARG A 62 -2.74 -18.22 13.74
CA ARG A 62 -4.08 -18.63 13.28
C ARG A 62 -4.57 -19.93 13.93
N LEU A 63 -3.65 -20.81 14.31
CA LEU A 63 -3.95 -22.06 15.01
C LEU A 63 -4.13 -21.84 16.53
N GLY A 64 -3.93 -20.62 17.05
CA GLY A 64 -4.00 -20.35 18.48
C GLY A 64 -2.87 -21.00 19.28
N THR A 65 -1.78 -21.43 18.64
CA THR A 65 -0.66 -22.11 19.30
C THR A 65 0.20 -21.17 20.13
N ILE A 66 0.13 -19.87 19.84
CA ILE A 66 0.90 -18.82 20.53
C ILE A 66 -0.10 -17.80 21.05
N GLU A 67 -0.08 -17.58 22.37
CA GLU A 67 -0.84 -16.51 22.99
C GLU A 67 -0.05 -15.20 22.93
N THR A 68 -0.66 -14.15 22.39
CA THR A 68 -0.02 -12.84 22.21
C THR A 68 -0.84 -11.74 22.87
N ILE A 69 -0.16 -10.66 23.28
CA ILE A 69 -0.81 -9.50 23.93
C ILE A 69 -1.85 -8.84 23.01
N PHE A 70 -1.60 -8.86 21.71
CA PHE A 70 -2.49 -8.33 20.69
C PHE A 70 -3.15 -9.48 19.93
N LYS A 71 -4.37 -9.25 19.45
CA LYS A 71 -5.06 -10.22 18.59
C LYS A 71 -4.24 -10.51 17.32
N PRO A 72 -4.13 -11.77 16.86
CA PRO A 72 -3.44 -12.15 15.62
C PRO A 72 -3.80 -11.26 14.41
N GLU A 73 -5.07 -10.93 14.25
CA GLU A 73 -5.57 -10.10 13.14
C GLU A 73 -5.00 -8.68 13.20
N THR A 74 -4.74 -8.17 14.39
CA THR A 74 -4.14 -6.84 14.59
C THR A 74 -2.68 -6.85 14.19
N LEU A 75 -1.95 -7.89 14.58
CA LEU A 75 -0.53 -8.04 14.28
C LEU A 75 -0.27 -8.19 12.78
N ILE A 76 -1.05 -9.05 12.12
CA ILE A 76 -0.99 -9.26 10.67
C ILE A 76 -1.32 -7.95 9.94
N ARG A 77 -2.36 -7.22 10.38
CA ARG A 77 -2.75 -5.93 9.79
C ARG A 77 -1.65 -4.87 9.90
N TRP A 78 -0.85 -4.87 10.97
CA TRP A 78 0.29 -3.94 11.07
C TRP A 78 1.35 -4.23 10.01
N PHE A 79 1.63 -5.50 9.73
CA PHE A 79 2.53 -5.88 8.65
C PHE A 79 1.96 -5.47 7.29
N GLU A 80 0.71 -5.83 7.00
CA GLU A 80 0.07 -5.52 5.72
C GLU A 80 0.04 -4.02 5.43
N ARG A 81 -0.30 -3.19 6.43
CA ARG A 81 -0.24 -1.72 6.28
C ARG A 81 1.16 -1.22 5.92
N PHE A 82 2.19 -1.83 6.47
CA PHE A 82 3.57 -1.46 6.14
C PHE A 82 3.98 -1.97 4.75
N ALA A 83 3.73 -3.25 4.45
CA ALA A 83 4.07 -3.87 3.17
C ALA A 83 3.36 -3.18 2.00
N ASN A 84 2.08 -2.82 2.19
CA ASN A 84 1.26 -2.18 1.16
C ASN A 84 1.59 -0.69 0.98
N ARG A 85 2.33 -0.06 1.91
CA ARG A 85 2.69 1.37 1.80
C ARG A 85 3.49 1.68 0.54
N LYS A 86 4.27 0.72 0.01
CA LYS A 86 4.98 0.88 -1.28
C LYS A 86 4.01 0.99 -2.46
N TYR A 87 2.84 0.38 -2.34
CA TYR A 87 1.81 0.34 -3.37
C TYR A 87 0.69 1.36 -3.11
N ASP A 88 0.83 2.19 -2.07
CA ASP A 88 -0.12 3.24 -1.75
C ASP A 88 0.07 4.43 -2.70
N SER A 89 -0.61 4.35 -3.85
CA SER A 89 -0.67 5.41 -4.85
C SER A 89 -1.74 6.46 -4.57
N SER A 90 -2.41 6.40 -3.41
CA SER A 90 -3.53 7.31 -3.06
C SER A 90 -3.15 8.78 -3.19
N LYS A 91 -1.91 9.14 -2.81
CA LYS A 91 -1.37 10.51 -2.92
C LYS A 91 -0.87 10.89 -4.32
N SER A 92 -0.66 9.91 -5.20
CA SER A 92 -0.16 10.10 -6.56
C SER A 92 -1.24 9.92 -7.63
N LYS A 93 -2.52 9.84 -7.22
CA LYS A 93 -3.64 9.84 -8.17
C LYS A 93 -3.70 11.20 -8.86
N ARG A 94 -3.08 11.33 -10.04
CA ARG A 94 -3.54 12.32 -11.02
C ARG A 94 -4.99 11.96 -11.32
N VAL A 95 -5.90 12.87 -11.01
CA VAL A 95 -7.33 12.70 -11.26
C VAL A 95 -7.53 12.72 -12.78
N GLY A 96 -7.60 11.53 -13.39
CA GLY A 96 -8.02 11.35 -14.78
C GLY A 96 -7.16 12.03 -15.87
N ARG A 97 -7.76 12.14 -17.06
CA ARG A 97 -7.21 12.89 -18.20
C ARG A 97 -7.11 14.37 -17.79
N PRO A 98 -6.01 15.07 -18.11
CA PRO A 98 -5.92 16.51 -17.92
C PRO A 98 -7.15 17.20 -18.53
N PRO A 99 -7.81 18.13 -17.80
CA PRO A 99 -8.96 18.85 -18.34
C PRO A 99 -8.55 19.67 -19.57
N ILE A 100 -9.41 19.66 -20.58
CA ILE A 100 -9.35 20.53 -21.76
C ILE A 100 -9.79 21.94 -21.32
N SER A 101 -9.24 23.01 -21.89
CA SER A 101 -9.65 24.37 -21.48
C SER A 101 -11.10 24.67 -21.90
N ASP A 102 -11.81 25.50 -21.12
CA ASP A 102 -13.20 25.89 -21.43
C ASP A 102 -13.33 26.55 -22.81
N GLU A 103 -12.30 27.27 -23.25
CA GLU A 103 -12.21 27.86 -24.59
C GLU A 103 -12.25 26.79 -25.69
N GLN A 104 -11.46 25.73 -25.54
CA GLN A 104 -11.44 24.60 -26.48
C GLN A 104 -12.77 23.86 -26.49
N ILE A 105 -13.41 23.67 -25.33
CA ILE A 105 -14.74 23.04 -25.22
C ILE A 105 -15.79 23.87 -25.95
N ASN A 106 -15.83 25.19 -25.70
CA ASN A 106 -16.78 26.09 -26.36
C ASN A 106 -16.61 26.12 -27.88
N LEU A 107 -15.35 26.07 -28.35
CA LEU A 107 -15.07 26.00 -29.78
C LEU A 107 -15.55 24.68 -30.41
N ILE A 108 -15.31 23.55 -29.75
CA ILE A 108 -15.81 22.24 -30.19
C ILE A 108 -17.34 22.25 -30.29
N ILE A 109 -18.02 22.77 -29.26
CA ILE A 109 -19.48 22.88 -29.22
C ILE A 109 -19.98 23.76 -30.36
N LYS A 110 -19.36 24.92 -30.59
CA LYS A 110 -19.72 25.82 -31.68
C LYS A 110 -19.60 25.14 -33.05
N ILE A 111 -18.48 24.49 -33.33
CA ILE A 111 -18.24 23.79 -34.59
C ILE A 111 -19.26 22.65 -34.79
N ALA A 112 -19.58 21.92 -33.73
CA ALA A 112 -20.56 20.83 -33.77
C ALA A 112 -21.99 21.34 -34.05
N ILE A 113 -22.38 22.47 -33.46
CA ILE A 113 -23.69 23.09 -33.69
C ILE A 113 -23.81 23.63 -35.12
N GLU A 114 -22.76 24.28 -35.62
CA GLU A 114 -22.72 24.83 -36.97
C GLU A 114 -22.66 23.72 -38.04
N ASN A 115 -22.08 22.56 -37.71
CA ASN A 115 -21.85 21.46 -38.65
C ASN A 115 -22.41 20.13 -38.12
N LYS A 116 -23.74 20.05 -37.96
CA LYS A 116 -24.43 18.90 -37.34
C LYS A 116 -24.18 17.53 -37.98
N THR A 117 -23.70 17.48 -39.22
CA THR A 117 -23.39 16.22 -39.93
C THR A 117 -21.97 15.72 -39.68
N TRP A 118 -21.13 16.49 -38.98
CA TRP A 118 -19.74 16.12 -38.70
C TRP A 118 -19.66 15.17 -37.50
N GLY A 119 -18.93 14.06 -37.67
CA GLY A 119 -18.57 13.16 -36.58
C GLY A 119 -17.38 13.68 -35.75
N ALA A 120 -17.15 13.04 -34.60
CA ALA A 120 -16.11 13.42 -33.64
C ALA A 120 -14.70 13.47 -34.27
N ASP A 121 -14.33 12.48 -35.07
CA ASP A 121 -13.01 12.41 -35.74
C ASP A 121 -12.79 13.61 -36.67
N ARG A 122 -13.84 14.02 -37.39
CA ARG A 122 -13.77 15.18 -38.30
C ARG A 122 -13.63 16.48 -37.54
N ILE A 123 -14.33 16.62 -36.42
CA ILE A 123 -14.21 17.78 -35.52
C ILE A 123 -12.81 17.81 -34.90
N ALA A 124 -12.28 16.68 -34.42
CA ALA A 124 -10.92 16.57 -33.90
C ALA A 124 -9.86 16.93 -34.96
N GLY A 125 -10.06 16.50 -36.21
CA GLY A 125 -9.23 16.91 -37.35
C GLY A 125 -9.22 18.42 -37.58
N GLN A 126 -10.39 19.08 -37.51
CA GLN A 126 -10.47 20.54 -37.63
C GLN A 126 -9.84 21.26 -36.43
N MET A 127 -10.02 20.74 -35.22
CA MET A 127 -9.35 21.28 -34.03
C MET A 127 -7.83 21.20 -34.16
N ASN A 128 -7.29 20.10 -34.69
CA ASN A 128 -5.86 19.98 -35.00
C ASN A 128 -5.40 20.99 -36.05
N ASN A 129 -6.19 21.25 -37.10
CA ASN A 129 -5.89 22.28 -38.09
C ASN A 129 -5.83 23.69 -37.48
N LEU A 130 -6.61 23.95 -36.43
CA LEU A 130 -6.63 25.20 -35.66
C LEU A 130 -5.51 25.27 -34.60
N GLY A 131 -4.65 24.26 -34.51
CA GLY A 131 -3.53 24.19 -33.56
C GLY A 131 -3.91 23.64 -32.18
N TYR A 132 -5.13 23.14 -32.00
CA TYR A 132 -5.58 22.53 -30.75
C TYR A 132 -5.37 21.02 -30.78
N LYS A 133 -4.66 20.49 -29.78
CA LYS A 133 -4.41 19.05 -29.65
C LYS A 133 -5.57 18.36 -28.93
N VAL A 134 -6.56 17.92 -29.71
CA VAL A 134 -7.72 17.17 -29.21
C VAL A 134 -7.66 15.74 -29.74
N SER A 135 -7.91 14.78 -28.87
CA SER A 135 -8.00 13.36 -29.22
C SER A 135 -9.47 12.94 -29.21
N ASP A 136 -9.83 12.14 -30.21
CA ASP A 136 -11.14 11.50 -30.43
C ASP A 136 -11.35 10.22 -29.60
N GLN A 137 -10.34 9.79 -28.85
CA GLN A 137 -10.32 8.59 -27.99
C GLN A 137 -10.23 8.93 -26.50
#